data_AF-A0A5K1BPY9-F1
#
_entry.id   AF-A0A5K1BPY9-F1
#
_cell.length_a   1.000
_cell.length_b   1.000
_cell.length_c   1.000
_cell.angle_alpha   90.00
_cell.angle_beta   90.00
_cell.angle_gamma   90.00
#
_symmetry.space_group_name_H-M   'P 1'
#
loop_
_entity.id
_entity.type
_entity.pdbx_description
1 polymer ?
#
loop_
_entity_poly.entity_id
_entity_poly.type
_entity_poly.pdbx_seq_one_letter_code
_entity_poly.pdbx_strand_id
1 'polypeptide(L)' 'CGFEVRILPKIRITQEAFSNTKDGVWKLQNEQTKEETAIAFLRVDDEHMKVFENRVRQILMSSGSTTFTKIVNKWNTALI' A
#
# COMPACT_ATOMS: atom_id res chain seq x y z
N CYS A 1 -3.31 7.55 8.53
CA CYS A 1 -3.28 6.15 8.08
C CYS A 1 -3.52 6.16 6.57
N GLY A 2 -2.48 5.94 5.77
CA GLY A 2 -2.47 6.22 4.31
C GLY A 2 -2.88 5.06 3.41
N PHE A 3 -3.84 4.26 3.86
CA PHE A 3 -4.32 3.10 3.11
C PHE A 3 -5.81 3.24 2.84
N GLU A 4 -6.20 2.96 1.60
CA GLU A 4 -7.58 2.76 1.20
C GLU A 4 -7.92 1.27 1.36
N VAL A 5 -9.01 0.99 2.08
CA VAL A 5 -9.44 -0.38 2.38
C VAL A 5 -10.86 -0.58 1.90
N ARG A 6 -11.07 -1.61 1.07
CA ARG A 6 -12.40 -2.01 0.60
C ARG A 6 -12.72 -3.43 1.03
N ILE A 7 -13.81 -3.62 1.78
CA ILE A 7 -14.22 -4.94 2.30
C ILE A 7 -15.35 -5.52 1.45
N LEU A 8 -15.19 -6.77 1.03
CA LEU A 8 -16.19 -7.55 0.29
C LEU A 8 -16.53 -8.83 1.08
N PRO A 9 -17.77 -8.95 1.60
CA PRO A 9 -18.25 -10.17 2.25
C PRO A 9 -18.32 -11.34 1.26
N LYS A 10 -17.92 -12.54 1.70
CA LYS A 10 -17.87 -13.75 0.87
C LYS A 10 -19.24 -14.13 0.29
N ILE A 11 -20.31 -13.87 1.04
CA ILE A 11 -21.70 -14.11 0.62
C ILE A 11 -22.17 -13.26 -0.58
N ARG A 12 -21.46 -12.17 -0.91
CA ARG A 12 -21.79 -11.29 -2.05
C ARG A 12 -20.82 -11.43 -3.22
N ILE A 13 -19.95 -12.45 -3.20
CA ILE A 13 -18.95 -12.70 -4.23
C ILE A 13 -19.60 -13.42 -5.42
N THR A 14 -19.63 -12.80 -6.59
CA THR A 14 -19.84 -13.48 -7.88
C THR A 14 -18.58 -14.29 -8.25
N GLN A 15 -18.77 -15.49 -8.83
CA GLN A 15 -17.70 -16.49 -9.06
C GLN A 15 -16.43 -15.96 -9.75
N GLU A 16 -16.53 -14.90 -10.55
CA GLU A 16 -15.39 -14.29 -11.27
C GLU A 16 -14.41 -13.53 -10.35
N ALA A 17 -14.83 -13.10 -9.16
CA ALA A 17 -14.01 -12.32 -8.23
C ALA A 17 -12.97 -13.16 -7.45
N PHE A 18 -13.01 -14.49 -7.56
CA PHE A 18 -12.00 -15.39 -6.97
C PHE A 18 -10.64 -15.34 -7.67
N SER A 19 -10.57 -14.79 -8.88
CA SER A 19 -9.33 -14.70 -9.67
C SER A 19 -8.38 -13.58 -9.22
N ASN A 20 -8.80 -12.70 -8.31
CA ASN A 20 -8.01 -11.56 -7.82
C ASN A 20 -7.22 -11.86 -6.54
N THR A 21 -6.71 -13.08 -6.39
CA THR A 21 -5.74 -13.46 -5.35
C THR A 21 -4.37 -12.86 -5.70
N LYS A 22 -4.23 -11.54 -5.54
CA LYS A 22 -2.97 -10.80 -5.67
C LYS A 22 -2.49 -10.36 -4.28
N ASP A 23 -1.20 -10.07 -4.14
CA ASP A 23 -0.52 -9.68 -2.87
C ASP A 23 -1.05 -8.41 -2.17
N GLY A 24 -2.19 -7.85 -2.59
CA GLY A 24 -2.86 -6.69 -1.99
C GLY A 24 -4.21 -7.02 -1.34
N VAL A 25 -4.43 -8.28 -0.97
CA VAL A 25 -5.71 -8.77 -0.46
C VAL A 25 -5.53 -9.47 0.89
N TRP A 26 -6.26 -9.01 1.90
CA TRP A 26 -6.36 -9.65 3.20
C TRP A 26 -7.63 -10.48 3.31
N LYS A 27 -7.50 -11.67 3.86
CA LYS A 27 -8.64 -12.53 4.18
C LYS A 27 -9.02 -12.32 5.63
N LEU A 28 -10.28 -11.94 5.87
CA LEU A 28 -10.79 -11.63 7.19
C LEU A 28 -11.47 -12.87 7.77
N GLN A 29 -10.90 -13.37 8.86
CA GLN A 29 -11.39 -14.54 9.59
C GLN A 29 -12.36 -14.11 10.69
N ASN A 30 -13.48 -14.79 10.82
CA ASN A 30 -14.37 -14.64 11.96
C ASN A 30 -13.74 -15.30 13.21
N GLU A 31 -13.72 -14.58 14.33
CA GLU A 31 -13.06 -15.04 15.54
C GLU A 31 -13.72 -16.28 16.17
N GLN A 32 -15.05 -16.38 16.10
CA GLN A 32 -15.81 -17.46 16.73
C GLN A 32 -15.82 -18.72 15.87
N THR A 33 -16.10 -18.60 14.57
CA THR A 33 -16.21 -19.77 13.66
C THR A 33 -14.88 -20.19 13.07
N LYS A 34 -13.86 -19.33 13.15
CA LYS A 34 -12.55 -19.51 12.48
C LYS A 34 -12.64 -19.62 10.95
N GLU A 35 -13.74 -19.18 10.34
CA GLU A 35 -13.92 -19.19 8.89
C GLU A 35 -13.56 -17.85 8.25
N GLU A 36 -13.05 -17.89 7.02
CA GLU A 36 -12.84 -16.69 6.19
C GLU A 36 -14.21 -16.18 5.67
N THR A 37 -14.68 -15.06 6.23
CA THR A 37 -16.03 -14.54 5.96
C THR A 37 -16.04 -13.32 5.05
N ALA A 38 -14.92 -12.59 4.96
CA ALA A 38 -14.79 -11.42 4.11
C ALA A 38 -13.38 -11.29 3.57
N ILE A 39 -13.23 -10.47 2.54
CA ILE A 39 -11.97 -10.15 1.90
C ILE A 39 -11.80 -8.63 1.94
N ALA A 40 -10.63 -8.14 2.36
CA ALA A 40 -10.27 -6.74 2.33
C ALA A 40 -9.22 -6.49 1.23
N PHE A 41 -9.53 -5.58 0.31
CA PHE A 41 -8.61 -5.10 -0.71
C PHE A 41 -7.91 -3.86 -0.18
N LEU A 42 -6.58 -3.84 -0.26
CA LEU A 42 -5.74 -2.77 0.24
C LEU A 42 -5.10 -2.04 -0.93
N ARG A 43 -5.10 -0.71 -0.84
CA ARG A 43 -4.34 0.16 -1.72
C ARG A 43 -3.73 1.29 -0.91
N VAL A 44 -2.65 1.87 -1.42
CA VAL A 44 -2.12 3.12 -0.87
C VAL A 44 -3.05 4.24 -1.33
N ASP A 45 -3.35 5.15 -0.42
CA ASP A 45 -4.16 6.33 -0.72
C ASP A 45 -3.42 7.30 -1.65
N ASP A 46 -4.15 7.94 -2.57
CA ASP A 46 -3.60 8.82 -3.60
C ASP A 46 -2.88 10.03 -2.99
N GLU A 47 -3.39 10.55 -1.86
CA GLU A 47 -2.75 11.66 -1.15
C GLU A 47 -1.36 11.25 -0.66
N HIS A 48 -1.25 10.06 -0.07
CA HIS A 48 0.00 9.56 0.50
C HIS A 48 1.01 9.19 -0.60
N MET A 49 0.54 8.74 -1.76
CA MET A 49 1.39 8.57 -2.95
C MET A 49 1.98 9.90 -3.43
N LYS A 50 1.18 10.98 -3.46
CA LYS A 50 1.67 12.33 -3.80
C LYS A 50 2.64 12.87 -2.77
N VAL A 51 2.43 12.60 -1.48
CA VAL A 51 3.37 12.98 -0.41
C VAL A 51 4.72 12.32 -0.62
N PHE A 52 4.75 11.03 -0.95
CA PHE A 52 5.99 10.32 -1.27
C PHE A 52 6.67 10.92 -2.51
N GLU A 53 5.93 11.18 -3.58
CA GLU A 53 6.47 11.81 -4.79
C GLU A 53 7.11 13.18 -4.48
N ASN A 54 6.41 14.01 -3.69
CA ASN A 54 6.92 15.31 -3.24
C ASN A 54 8.19 15.18 -2.39
N ARG A 55 8.29 14.14 -1.55
CA ARG A 55 9.49 13.86 -0.78
C ARG A 55 10.69 13.55 -1.68
N VAL A 56 10.48 12.76 -2.73
CA VAL A 56 11.52 12.45 -3.73
C VAL A 56 11.95 13.72 -4.47
N ARG A 57 11.00 14.57 -4.90
CA ARG A 57 11.32 15.87 -5.51
C ARG A 57 12.17 16.74 -4.60
N GLN A 58 11.85 16.80 -3.30
CA GLN A 58 12.63 17.56 -2.32
C GLN A 58 14.06 17.03 -2.17
N ILE A 59 14.25 15.71 -2.18
CA ILE A 59 15.60 15.11 -2.15
C ILE A 59 16.40 15.59 -3.36
N LEU A 60 15.82 15.53 -4.56
CA LEU A 60 16.49 15.95 -5.79
C LEU A 60 16.79 17.46 -5.81
N MET A 61 15.81 18.31 -5.47
CA MET A 61 15.98 19.77 -5.47
C MET A 61 17.03 20.25 -4.45
N SER A 62 17.23 19.52 -3.35
CA SER A 62 18.23 19.85 -2.32
C SER A 62 19.62 19.24 -2.56
N SER A 63 19.82 18.52 -3.66
CA SER A 63 21.04 17.72 -3.93
C SER A 63 22.02 18.39 -4.90
N GLY A 64 22.11 19.73 -4.91
CA GLY A 64 22.91 20.49 -5.89
C GLY A 64 24.42 20.20 -5.90
N SER A 65 25.05 19.98 -4.74
CA SER A 65 26.49 19.66 -4.62
C SER A 65 26.76 18.61 -3.53
N THR A 66 25.86 17.64 -3.40
CA THR A 66 25.99 16.53 -2.44
C THR A 66 26.56 15.28 -3.11
N THR A 67 27.31 14.47 -2.37
CA THR A 67 27.84 13.18 -2.89
C THR A 67 26.71 12.20 -3.22
N PHE A 68 26.93 11.33 -4.21
CA PHE A 68 25.94 10.33 -4.63
C PHE A 68 25.48 9.43 -3.47
N THR A 69 26.40 9.03 -2.59
CA THR A 69 26.06 8.24 -1.40
C THR A 69 25.07 8.95 -0.48
N LYS A 70 25.18 10.28 -0.33
CA LYS A 70 24.21 11.05 0.48
C LYS A 70 22.82 11.06 -0.15
N ILE A 71 22.73 11.10 -1.47
CA ILE A 71 21.46 11.05 -2.20
C ILE A 71 20.80 9.67 -2.01
N VAL A 72 21.58 8.59 -2.19
CA VAL A 72 21.11 7.20 -1.98
C VAL A 72 20.65 6.99 -0.54
N ASN A 73 21.39 7.49 0.45
CA ASN A 73 20.97 7.38 1.86
C ASN A 73 19.63 8.08 2.12
N LYS A 74 19.43 9.30 1.59
CA LYS A 74 18.14 10.00 1.70
C LYS A 74 17.00 9.26 1.00
N TRP A 75 17.27 8.65 -0.15
CA TRP A 75 16.30 7.82 -0.87
C TRP A 75 15.91 6.57 -0.05
N ASN A 76 16.89 5.84 0.48
CA ASN A 76 16.65 4.64 1.28
C ASN A 76 15.81 4.95 2.53
N THR A 77 16.10 6.07 3.22
CA THR A 77 15.30 6.53 4.36
C THR A 77 13.89 7.00 3.97
N ALA A 78 13.66 7.42 2.73
CA ALA A 78 12.32 7.79 2.27
C ALA A 78 11.48 6.59 1.85
N LEU A 79 12.12 5.51 1.39
CA LEU A 79 11.47 4.30 0.87
C LEU A 79 11.05 3.32 1.98
N ILE A 80 11.84 3.24 3.06
CA ILE A 80 11.61 2.36 4.22
C ILE A 80 10.73 3.07 5.23
#